data_AF-A0A392P5E0-F1
#
_entry.id   AF-A0A392P5E0-F1
#
_cell.length_a   1.000
_cell.length_b   1.000
_cell.length_c   1.000
_cell.angle_alpha   90.00
_cell.angle_beta   90.00
_cell.angle_gamma   90.00
#
_symmetry.space_group_name_H-M   'P 1'
#
loop_
_entity.id
_entity.type
_entity.pdbx_description
1 polymer ?
#
loop_
_entity_poly.entity_id
_entity_poly.type
_entity_poly.pdbx_seq_one_letter_code
_entity_poly.pdbx_strand_id
1 'polypeptide(L)' 'GIIPATILEFLESQLQELDGESARLADYFDVITGTSTGGLVTAMLSAPNDKQRPLFAAKDIKPFYLEHCPNIFPQN' A
#
# COMPACT_ATOMS: atom_id res chain seq x y z
N GLY A 1 7.51 5.12 -6.07
CA GLY A 1 6.36 4.93 -5.17
C GLY A 1 6.50 5.51 -3.76
N ILE A 2 7.67 5.94 -3.29
CA ILE A 2 7.86 6.31 -1.87
C ILE A 2 7.03 7.53 -1.43
N ILE A 3 7.02 8.62 -2.22
CA ILE A 3 6.23 9.83 -1.90
C ILE A 3 4.74 9.50 -1.74
N PRO A 4 4.06 8.89 -2.73
CA PRO A 4 2.65 8.53 -2.57
C PRO A 4 2.44 7.48 -1.47
N ALA A 5 3.38 6.55 -1.24
CA ALA A 5 3.28 5.60 -0.13
C ALA A 5 3.20 6.29 1.24
N THR A 6 4.00 7.33 1.47
CA THR A 6 3.94 8.12 2.71
C THR A 6 2.58 8.80 2.90
N ILE A 7 1.99 9.33 1.82
CA ILE A 7 0.67 9.97 1.88
C ILE A 7 -0.42 8.93 2.18
N LEU A 8 -0.36 7.76 1.52
CA LEU A 8 -1.31 6.67 1.72
C LEU A 8 -1.20 6.06 3.13
N GLU A 9 0.01 5.92 3.67
CA GLU A 9 0.27 5.50 5.04
C GLU A 9 -0.43 6.45 6.04
N PHE A 10 -0.25 7.76 5.87
CA PHE A 10 -0.93 8.75 6.71
C PHE A 10 -2.45 8.69 6.55
N LEU A 11 -2.96 8.62 5.32
CA LEU A 11 -4.40 8.54 5.08
C LEU A 11 -5.01 7.30 5.74
N GLU A 12 -4.38 6.14 5.59
CA GLU A 12 -4.87 4.90 6.21
C GLU A 12 -4.81 4.96 7.74
N SER A 13 -3.79 5.62 8.32
CA SER A 13 -3.72 5.81 9.77
C SER A 13 -4.84 6.70 10.29
N GLN A 14 -5.21 7.76 9.57
CA GLN A 14 -6.34 8.61 9.93
C GLN A 14 -7.69 7.86 9.86
N LEU A 15 -7.87 6.99 8.86
CA LEU A 15 -9.05 6.12 8.79
C LEU A 15 -9.08 5.12 9.95
N GLN A 16 -7.93 4.56 10.32
CA GLN A 16 -7.80 3.65 11.46
C GLN A 16 -8.07 4.33 12.81
N GLU A 17 -7.71 5.61 12.97
CA GLU A 17 -8.04 6.41 14.16
C GLU A 17 -9.56 6.61 14.31
N LEU A 18 -10.29 6.76 13.20
CA LEU A 18 -11.73 7.00 13.19
C LEU A 18 -12.55 5.70 13.31
N ASP A 19 -12.18 4.67 12.54
CA ASP A 19 -13.03 3.49 12.32
C ASP A 19 -12.39 2.19 12.85
N GLY A 20 -11.18 2.28 13.41
CA GLY A 20 -10.46 1.19 14.08
C GLY A 20 -9.30 0.59 13.27
N GLU A 21 -8.38 -0.08 13.97
CA GLU A 21 -7.09 -0.56 13.43
C GLU A 21 -7.19 -1.51 12.23
N SER A 22 -8.35 -2.14 12.05
CA SER A 22 -8.60 -3.06 10.94
C SER A 22 -8.93 -2.37 9.62
N ALA A 23 -9.25 -1.07 9.64
CA ALA A 23 -9.56 -0.26 8.46
C ALA A 23 -8.39 -0.28 7.47
N ARG A 24 -8.72 -0.48 6.19
CA ARG A 24 -7.77 -0.47 5.07
C ARG A 24 -8.30 0.41 3.96
N LEU A 25 -7.41 0.98 3.14
CA LEU A 25 -7.81 1.82 2.01
C LEU A 25 -8.84 1.13 1.08
N ALA A 26 -8.69 -0.18 0.84
CA ALA A 26 -9.63 -0.94 0.01
C ALA A 26 -11.07 -1.02 0.56
N ASP A 27 -11.31 -0.68 1.83
CA ASP A 27 -12.65 -0.63 2.40
C ASP A 27 -13.42 0.65 2.02
N TYR A 28 -12.69 1.70 1.62
CA TYR A 28 -13.25 3.05 1.40
C TYR A 28 -13.22 3.47 -0.07
N PHE A 29 -12.38 2.83 -0.89
CA PHE A 29 -12.24 3.18 -2.30
C PHE A 29 -12.85 2.09 -3.18
N ASP A 30 -13.94 2.42 -3.86
CA ASP A 30 -14.59 1.54 -4.85
C ASP A 30 -13.66 1.20 -6.03
N VAL A 31 -12.73 2.10 -6.35
CA VAL A 31 -11.78 1.97 -7.45
C VAL A 31 -10.40 2.40 -6.99
N ILE A 32 -9.41 1.54 -7.24
CA ILE A 32 -7.99 1.86 -7.06
C ILE A 32 -7.30 1.59 -8.39
N THR A 33 -6.58 2.58 -8.90
CA THR A 33 -5.83 2.49 -10.17
C THR A 33 -4.42 3.00 -9.99
N GLY A 34 -3.49 2.43 -10.75
CA GLY A 34 -2.08 2.79 -10.69
C GLY A 34 -1.33 2.28 -11.91
N THR A 35 -0.40 3.11 -12.40
CA THR A 35 0.46 2.79 -13.54
C THR A 35 1.91 2.66 -13.06
N SER A 36 2.66 1.71 -13.64
CA SER A 36 4.06 1.45 -13.25
C SER A 36 4.17 1.15 -11.74
N THR A 37 5.03 1.84 -10.99
CA THR A 37 5.14 1.67 -9.53
C THR A 37 3.82 1.94 -8.79
N GLY A 38 2.94 2.78 -9.35
CA GLY A 38 1.58 2.95 -8.82
C GLY A 38 0.74 1.68 -8.96
N GLY A 39 0.91 0.93 -10.04
CA GLY A 39 0.20 -0.34 -10.25
C GLY A 39 0.65 -1.44 -9.29
N LEU A 40 1.95 -1.47 -8.95
CA LEU A 40 2.44 -2.34 -7.87
C LEU A 40 1.79 -1.99 -6.53
N VAL A 41 1.71 -0.70 -6.19
CA VAL A 41 1.03 -0.22 -4.98
C VAL A 41 -0.45 -0.61 -4.98
N THR A 42 -1.14 -0.42 -6.11
CA THR A 42 -2.53 -0.84 -6.28
C THR A 42 -2.69 -2.33 -6.01
N ALA A 43 -1.84 -3.18 -6.57
CA ALA A 43 -1.88 -4.63 -6.34
C ALA A 43 -1.64 -4.97 -4.86
N MET A 44 -0.65 -4.35 -4.20
CA MET A 44 -0.36 -4.57 -2.78
C MET A 44 -1.56 -4.24 -1.87
N LEU A 45 -2.28 -3.16 -2.20
CA LEU A 45 -3.43 -2.67 -1.41
C LEU A 45 -4.75 -3.39 -1.72
N SER A 46 -4.86 -4.14 -2.82
CA SER A 46 -6.11 -4.75 -3.27
C SER A 46 -6.08 -6.27 -3.38
N ALA A 47 -4.89 -6.89 -3.48
CA ALA A 47 -4.77 -8.34 -3.51
C ALA A 47 -5.20 -8.93 -2.15
N PRO A 48 -6.12 -9.92 -2.12
CA PRO A 48 -6.59 -10.51 -0.88
C PRO A 48 -5.56 -11.49 -0.30
N ASN A 49 -5.47 -11.53 1.03
CA ASN A 49 -4.85 -12.61 1.80
C ASN A 49 -5.87 -13.74 2.10
N ASP A 50 -5.44 -14.76 2.85
CA ASP A 50 -6.28 -15.92 3.22
C ASP A 50 -7.55 -15.56 4.00
N LYS A 51 -7.59 -14.36 4.60
CA LYS A 51 -8.74 -13.84 5.34
C LYS A 51 -9.59 -12.87 4.51
N GLN A 52 -9.40 -12.82 3.19
CA GLN A 52 -10.09 -11.89 2.28
C GLN A 52 -9.90 -10.41 2.67
N ARG A 53 -8.73 -10.07 3.23
CA ARG A 53 -8.32 -8.69 3.54
C ARG A 53 -7.14 -8.30 2.65
N PRO A 54 -6.87 -7.01 2.41
CA PRO A 54 -5.66 -6.58 1.72
C PRO A 54 -4.40 -7.24 2.28
N LEU A 55 -3.55 -7.73 1.38
CA LEU A 55 -2.31 -8.43 1.73
C LEU A 55 -1.32 -7.50 2.44
N PHE A 56 -1.29 -6.23 2.06
CA PHE A 56 -0.46 -5.19 2.67
C PHE A 56 -1.33 -4.07 3.25
N ALA A 57 -0.87 -3.49 4.36
CA ALA A 57 -1.33 -2.17 4.81
C ALA A 57 -0.52 -1.08 4.09
N ALA A 58 -1.03 0.15 4.07
CA ALA A 58 -0.37 1.26 3.41
C ALA A 58 1.03 1.55 3.98
N LYS A 59 1.20 1.38 5.30
CA LYS A 59 2.49 1.52 6.00
C LYS A 59 3.57 0.53 5.53
N ASP A 60 3.19 -0.58 4.91
CA ASP A 60 4.12 -1.63 4.48
C ASP A 60 4.76 -1.32 3.12
N ILE A 61 4.18 -0.39 2.34
CA ILE A 61 4.64 -0.07 0.98
C ILE A 61 6.02 0.59 0.98
N LYS A 62 6.26 1.54 1.89
CA LYS A 62 7.55 2.23 1.96
C LYS A 62 8.68 1.26 2.36
N PRO A 63 8.55 0.43 3.42
CA PRO A 63 9.50 -0.63 3.73
C PRO A 63 9.77 -1.55 2.54
N PHE A 64 8.72 -1.99 1.83
CA PHE A 64 8.87 -2.81 0.62
C PHE A 64 9.81 -2.16 -0.42
N TYR A 65 9.62 -0.87 -0.72
CA TYR A 65 10.51 -0.19 -1.66
C TYR A 65 11.93 -0.05 -1.11
N LEU A 66 12.12 0.25 0.18
CA LEU A 66 13.45 0.36 0.76
C LEU A 66 14.22 -0.96 0.72
N GLU A 67 13.53 -2.07 0.93
CA GLU A 67 14.12 -3.41 0.90
C GLU A 67 14.41 -3.89 -0.53
N HIS A 68 13.45 -3.74 -1.45
CA HIS A 68 13.54 -4.38 -2.76
C HIS A 68 14.10 -3.48 -3.87
N CYS A 69 14.11 -2.15 -3.72
CA CYS A 69 14.62 -1.25 -4.76
C CYS A 69 16.04 -1.60 -5.25
N PRO A 70 17.01 -1.95 -4.40
CA PRO A 70 18.35 -2.32 -4.87
C PRO A 70 18.36 -3.55 -5.79
N ASN A 71 17.41 -4.47 -5.62
CA ASN A 71 17.27 -5.66 -6.45
C ASN A 71 16.45 -5.40 -7.73
N ILE A 72 15.46 -4.51 -7.66
CA ILE A 72 14.63 -4.10 -8.80
C ILE A 72 15.43 -3.20 -9.74
N PHE A 73 16.25 -2.30 -9.18
CA PHE A 73 17.06 -1.32 -9.90
C PHE A 73 18.53 -1.41 -9.45
N PRO A 74 19.25 -2.49 -9.81
CA PRO A 74 20.66 -2.63 -9.47
C PRO A 74 21.47 -1.47 -10.05
N GLN A 75 22.44 -0.97 -9.27
CA GLN A 75 23.31 0.16 -9.65
C GLN A 75 24.57 -0.27 -10.42
N ASN A 76 24.62 -1.54 -10.85
CA ASN A 76 25.77 -2.15 -11.53
C ASN A 76 25.70 -1.96 -13.04
#